data_AF-A0A925UF38-F1
#
_entry.id   AF-A0A925UF38-F1
#
_cell.length_a   1.000
_cell.length_b   1.000
_cell.length_c   1.000
_cell.angle_alpha   90.00
_cell.angle_beta   90.00
_cell.angle_gamma   90.00
#
_symmetry.space_group_name_H-M   'P 1'
#
loop_
_entity.id
_entity.type
_entity.pdbx_description
1 polymer ?
#
loop_
_entity_poly.entity_id
_entity_poly.type
_entity_poly.pdbx_seq_one_letter_code
_entity_poly.pdbx_strand_id
1 'polypeptide(L)' 'DIAEQLGLPRAEFGKAFASDKMREATLQDFRQSQAWGIRGFPTLVAEHGDHLHLVGSGFMPIEALRERLADALKPHEHAH' A
#
# COMPACT_ATOMS: atom_id res chain seq x y z
N ASP A 1 17.54 -17.28 -6.95
CA ASP A 1 17.10 -15.92 -7.33
C ASP A 1 15.58 -15.90 -7.22
N ILE A 2 14.97 -14.92 -6.52
CA ILE A 2 13.51 -14.82 -6.34
C ILE A 2 12.80 -14.36 -7.63
N ALA A 3 13.39 -13.44 -8.38
CA ALA A 3 12.78 -12.90 -9.60
C ALA A 3 12.64 -13.99 -10.68
N GLU A 4 13.68 -14.79 -10.90
CA GLU A 4 13.63 -15.91 -11.86
C GLU A 4 12.60 -16.97 -11.46
N GLN A 5 12.48 -17.26 -10.16
CA GLN A 5 11.47 -18.19 -9.64
C GLN A 5 10.02 -17.72 -9.91
N LEU A 6 9.82 -16.41 -10.05
CA LEU A 6 8.55 -15.79 -10.40
C LEU A 6 8.38 -15.56 -11.90
N GLY A 7 9.30 -16.05 -12.74
CA GLY A 7 9.25 -15.89 -14.20
C GLY A 7 9.69 -14.51 -14.70
N LEU A 8 10.33 -13.70 -13.85
CA LEU A 8 10.91 -12.41 -14.24
C LEU A 8 12.37 -12.60 -14.67
N PRO A 9 12.76 -12.23 -15.91
CA PRO A 9 14.15 -12.37 -16.35
C PRO A 9 15.11 -11.59 -15.46
N ARG A 10 16.12 -12.26 -14.89
CA ARG A 10 17.07 -11.66 -13.93
C ARG A 10 17.75 -10.40 -14.46
N ALA A 11 18.17 -10.40 -15.73
CA ALA A 11 18.86 -9.26 -16.33
C ALA A 11 17.95 -8.02 -16.42
N GLU A 12 16.68 -8.20 -16.79
CA GLU A 12 15.71 -7.12 -16.90
C GLU A 12 15.31 -6.60 -15.53
N PHE A 13 15.02 -7.51 -14.59
CA PHE A 13 14.74 -7.14 -13.20
C PHE A 13 15.90 -6.37 -12.59
N GLY A 14 17.14 -6.86 -12.73
CA GLY A 14 18.33 -6.21 -12.20
C GLY A 14 18.55 -4.80 -12.76
N LYS A 15 18.33 -4.61 -14.07
CA LYS A 15 18.40 -3.29 -14.71
C LYS A 15 17.34 -2.33 -14.15
N ALA A 16 16.10 -2.79 -14.00
CA ALA A 16 15.02 -1.97 -13.44
C ALA A 16 15.27 -1.64 -11.96
N PHE A 17 15.66 -2.64 -11.17
CA PHE A 17 15.94 -2.53 -9.74
C PHE A 17 17.05 -1.52 -9.43
N ALA A 18 18.10 -1.49 -10.26
CA ALA A 18 19.23 -0.56 -10.09
C ALA A 18 18.96 0.87 -10.59
N SER A 19 17.87 1.09 -11.35
CA SER A 19 17.61 2.36 -12.04
C SER A 19 17.24 3.50 -11.10
N ASP A 20 17.62 4.73 -11.48
CA ASP A 20 17.24 5.95 -10.74
C ASP A 20 15.73 6.14 -10.69
N LYS A 21 15.02 5.74 -11.75
CA LYS A 21 13.55 5.75 -11.79
C LYS A 21 12.97 4.93 -10.63
N MET A 22 13.48 3.72 -10.40
CA MET A 22 12.96 2.86 -9.34
C MET A 22 13.38 3.34 -7.95
N ARG A 23 14.56 3.97 -7.83
CA ARG A 23 15.00 4.64 -6.60
C ARG A 23 14.07 5.79 -6.23
N GLU A 24 13.74 6.67 -7.18
CA GLU A 24 12.83 7.79 -6.94
C GLU A 24 11.43 7.31 -6.60
N ALA A 25 10.90 6.32 -7.33
CA ALA A 25 9.58 5.73 -7.04
C ALA A 25 9.53 5.15 -5.60
N THR A 26 10.55 4.39 -5.21
CA THR A 26 10.65 3.83 -3.85
C THR A 26 10.69 4.94 -2.78
N LEU A 27 11.44 6.02 -3.02
CA LEU A 27 11.47 7.17 -2.11
C LEU A 27 10.12 7.88 -2.03
N GLN A 28 9.39 8.00 -3.15
CA GLN A 28 8.05 8.56 -3.19
C GLN A 28 7.08 7.72 -2.36
N ASP A 29 7.13 6.39 -2.44
CA ASP A 29 6.28 5.50 -1.63
C ASP A 29 6.50 5.70 -0.11
N PHE A 30 7.76 5.86 0.32
CA PHE A 30 8.08 6.18 1.71
C PHE A 30 7.57 7.56 2.13
N ARG A 31 7.76 8.58 1.30
CA ARG A 31 7.25 9.94 1.56
C ARG A 31 5.72 9.94 1.63
N GLN A 32 5.05 9.19 0.76
CA GLN A 32 3.60 9.06 0.74
C GLN A 32 3.09 8.43 2.03
N SER A 33 3.72 7.33 2.47
CA SER A 33 3.38 6.68 3.74
C SER A 33 3.52 7.63 4.94
N GLN A 34 4.56 8.45 4.95
CA GLN A 34 4.75 9.48 5.97
C GLN A 34 3.70 10.60 5.89
N ALA A 35 3.38 11.07 4.69
CA ALA A 35 2.37 12.11 4.46
C ALA A 35 0.97 11.67 4.87
N TRP A 36 0.65 10.39 4.70
CA TRP A 36 -0.57 9.76 5.22
C TRP A 36 -0.55 9.53 6.74
N GLY A 37 0.55 9.85 7.42
CA GLY A 37 0.69 9.70 8.86
C GLY A 37 0.84 8.26 9.34
N ILE A 38 1.27 7.32 8.48
CA ILE A 38 1.49 5.92 8.84
C ILE A 38 2.67 5.82 9.80
N ARG A 39 2.46 5.18 10.97
CA ARG A 39 3.46 5.04 12.05
C ARG A 39 3.94 3.62 12.30
N GLY A 40 3.37 2.64 11.61
CA GLY A 40 3.68 1.23 11.79
C GLY A 40 3.17 0.37 10.65
N PHE A 41 3.68 -0.85 10.58
CA PHE A 41 3.32 -1.83 9.54
C PHE A 41 2.92 -3.17 10.18
N PRO A 42 2.04 -3.97 9.54
CA PRO A 42 1.32 -3.64 8.30
C PRO A 42 0.24 -2.57 8.53
N THR A 43 -0.01 -1.74 7.52
CA THR A 43 -1.11 -0.76 7.51
C THR A 43 -1.89 -0.91 6.22
N LEU A 44 -3.22 -0.88 6.31
CA LEU A 44 -4.13 -0.89 5.16
C LEU A 44 -4.97 0.38 5.18
N VAL A 45 -4.96 1.10 4.07
CA VAL A 45 -5.75 2.32 3.83
C VAL A 45 -6.61 2.09 2.61
N ALA A 46 -7.89 2.49 2.67
CA ALA A 46 -8.78 2.56 1.51
C ALA A 46 -8.85 4.01 1.03
N GLU A 47 -8.60 4.23 -0.25
CA GLU A 47 -8.63 5.55 -0.89
C GLU A 47 -9.90 5.67 -1.75
N HIS A 48 -10.69 6.73 -1.52
CA HIS A 48 -11.90 7.06 -2.27
C HIS A 48 -11.82 8.51 -2.74
N GLY A 49 -11.43 8.72 -3.99
CA GLY A 49 -11.11 10.08 -4.47
C GLY A 49 -9.99 10.67 -3.63
N ASP A 50 -10.22 11.84 -3.03
CA ASP A 50 -9.25 12.52 -2.18
C ASP A 50 -9.32 12.11 -0.69
N HIS A 51 -10.16 11.13 -0.34
CA HIS A 51 -10.35 10.68 1.04
C HIS A 51 -9.63 9.38 1.33
N LEU A 52 -8.95 9.33 2.49
CA LEU A 52 -8.24 8.17 2.98
C LEU A 52 -8.93 7.63 4.24
N HIS A 53 -9.26 6.35 4.23
CA HIS A 53 -9.85 5.64 5.36
C HIS A 53 -8.87 4.59 5.90
N LEU A 54 -8.49 4.71 7.17
CA LEU A 54 -7.65 3.71 7.81
C LEU A 54 -8.47 2.43 8.08
N VAL A 55 -8.14 1.35 7.39
CA VAL A 55 -8.77 0.04 7.57
C VAL A 55 -8.09 -0.73 8.71
N GLY A 56 -6.76 -0.70 8.76
CA GLY A 56 -5.98 -1.40 9.78
C GLY A 56 -4.61 -0.79 10.00
N SER A 57 -4.15 -0.81 11.25
CA SER A 57 -2.81 -0.38 11.66
C SER A 57 -2.26 -1.42 12.65
N GLY A 58 -1.42 -2.32 12.15
CA GLY A 58 -0.91 -3.50 12.83
C GLY A 58 -1.55 -4.81 12.33
N PHE A 59 -1.02 -5.93 12.81
CA PHE A 59 -1.55 -7.25 12.49
C PHE A 59 -3.00 -7.40 12.98
N MET A 60 -3.84 -8.03 12.16
CA MET A 60 -5.18 -8.43 12.56
C MET A 60 -5.61 -9.71 11.83
N PRO A 61 -6.50 -10.54 12.41
CA PRO A 61 -7.08 -11.70 11.74
C PRO A 61 -7.86 -11.30 10.49
N ILE A 62 -7.88 -12.20 9.49
CA ILE A 62 -8.52 -11.95 8.20
C ILE A 62 -10.01 -11.62 8.33
N GLU A 63 -10.73 -12.19 9.29
CA GLU A 63 -12.17 -11.94 9.43
C GLU A 63 -12.44 -10.53 9.96
N ALA A 64 -11.65 -10.07 10.94
CA ALA A 64 -11.70 -8.68 11.39
C ALA A 64 -11.28 -7.69 10.30
N LEU A 65 -10.31 -8.06 9.44
CA LEU A 65 -9.90 -7.24 8.32
C LEU A 65 -11.03 -7.09 7.28
N ARG A 66 -11.73 -8.19 6.97
CA ARG A 66 -12.87 -8.21 6.03
C ARG A 66 -14.01 -7.33 6.52
N GLU A 67 -14.35 -7.39 7.80
CA GLU A 67 -15.39 -6.54 8.40
C GLU A 67 -15.03 -5.06 8.26
N ARG A 68 -13.80 -4.67 8.65
CA ARG A 68 -13.35 -3.27 8.53
C ARG A 68 -13.27 -2.78 7.08
N LEU A 69 -12.87 -3.65 6.16
CA LEU A 69 -12.83 -3.31 4.74
C LEU A 69 -14.24 -3.09 4.19
N ALA A 70 -15.20 -3.94 4.56
CA ALA A 70 -16.60 -3.76 4.18
C ALA A 70 -17.19 -2.45 4.72
N ASP A 71 -16.82 -2.07 5.95
CA ASP A 71 -17.22 -0.79 6.53
C ASP A 71 -16.59 0.41 5.81
N ALA A 72 -15.30 0.33 5.45
CA ALA A 72 -14.60 1.40 4.75
C ALA A 72 -15.18 1.67 3.36
N LEU A 73 -15.68 0.63 2.67
CA LEU A 73 -16.29 0.72 1.33
C LEU A 73 -17.72 1.29 1.32
N LYS A 74 -18.34 1.49 2.48
CA LYS A 74 -19.67 2.13 2.55
C LYS A 74 -19.54 3.58 2.07
N PRO A 75 -20.47 4.08 1.24
CA PRO A 75 -20.49 5.48 0.88
C PRO A 75 -20.58 6.32 2.15
N HIS A 76 -19.68 7.30 2.32
CA HIS A 76 -19.84 8.27 3.39
C HIS A 76 -20.99 9.21 2.98
N GLU A 77 -22.14 9.09 3.63
CA GLU A 77 -23.16 10.13 3.55
C GLU A 77 -22.58 11.38 4.21
N HIS A 78 -22.31 12.40 3.41
CA HIS A 78 -21.91 13.70 3.91
C HIS A 78 -23.05 14.29 4.75
N ALA A 79 -22.93 14.22 6.07
CA ALA A 79 -23.66 15.15 6.94
C ALA A 79 -23.02 16.54 6.73
N HIS A 80 -23.75 17.39 6.00
CA HIS A 80 -23.48 18.82 5.90
C HIS A 80 -23.68 19.51 7.26
#